data_AF-A0A966UKG1-F1
#
_entry.id   AF-A0A966UKG1-F1
#
_cell.length_a   1.000
_cell.length_b   1.000
_cell.length_c   1.000
_cell.angle_alpha   90.00
_cell.angle_beta   90.00
_cell.angle_gamma   90.00
#
_symmetry.space_group_name_H-M   'P 1'
#
loop_
_entity.id
_entity.type
_entity.pdbx_description
1 polymer ?
#
loop_
_entity_poly.entity_id
_entity_poly.type
_entity_poly.pdbx_seq_one_letter_code
_entity_poly.pdbx_strand_id
1 'polypeptide(L)'
;MFGTLWLAQHVPYAMPAIAAAGAAYFLYLGGGHLLRPRSSLPESAGLEGDALGLFLRGAWVNFSNPKTIPWMLVIIQAANVPSDRFAWSTTGVFLLCTLGSEVSVMSFYALVGDRLRLRLMDAATIRWVDRVTGVLWTALGLMMAWRVWQLLEGSH
;
A
#
# COMPACT_ATOMS: atom_id res chain seq x y z
N MET A 1 -8.92 -13.94 6.76
CA MET A 1 -8.95 -14.67 5.47
C MET A 1 -10.09 -15.69 5.37
N PHE A 2 -10.72 -16.13 6.47
CA PHE A 2 -11.90 -17.01 6.40
C PHE A 2 -13.06 -16.40 5.60
N GLY A 3 -13.34 -15.10 5.75
CA GLY A 3 -14.43 -14.44 5.00
C GLY A 3 -14.20 -14.39 3.49
N THR A 4 -12.97 -14.12 3.03
CA THR A 4 -12.63 -14.07 1.60
C THR A 4 -12.59 -15.45 0.97
N LEU A 5 -12.09 -16.46 1.69
CA LEU A 5 -12.13 -17.87 1.26
C LEU A 5 -13.56 -18.40 1.22
N TRP A 6 -14.37 -18.06 2.24
CA TRP A 6 -15.78 -18.42 2.28
C TRP A 6 -16.55 -17.80 1.11
N LEU A 7 -16.34 -16.50 0.85
CA LEU A 7 -16.91 -15.78 -0.30
C LEU A 7 -16.48 -16.43 -1.63
N ALA A 8 -15.20 -16.75 -1.78
CA ALA A 8 -14.69 -17.40 -2.99
C ALA A 8 -15.30 -18.80 -3.22
N GLN A 9 -15.67 -19.52 -2.15
CA GLN A 9 -16.26 -20.86 -2.26
C GLN A 9 -17.78 -20.87 -2.39
N HIS A 10 -18.49 -19.92 -1.78
CA HIS A 10 -19.96 -19.94 -1.71
C HIS A 10 -20.63 -18.97 -2.68
N VAL A 11 -19.90 -17.96 -3.18
CA VAL A 11 -20.44 -16.97 -4.10
C VAL A 11 -19.64 -16.99 -5.39
N PRO A 12 -20.05 -17.79 -6.39
CA PRO A 12 -19.46 -17.72 -7.71
C PRO A 12 -19.63 -16.28 -8.19
N TYR A 13 -18.57 -15.70 -8.74
CA TYR A 13 -18.47 -14.29 -9.16
C TYR A 13 -18.16 -13.22 -8.10
N ALA A 14 -18.11 -13.51 -6.80
CA ALA A 14 -17.74 -12.48 -5.81
C ALA A 14 -16.33 -11.91 -6.05
N MET A 15 -15.35 -12.78 -6.30
CA MET A 15 -13.97 -12.36 -6.55
C MET A 15 -13.79 -11.55 -7.85
N PRO A 16 -14.30 -11.97 -9.02
CA PRO A 16 -14.19 -11.15 -10.23
C PRO A 16 -14.97 -9.84 -10.09
N ALA A 17 -16.12 -9.80 -9.38
CA ALA A 17 -16.85 -8.56 -9.14
C ALA A 17 -16.03 -7.55 -8.29
N ILE A 18 -15.44 -8.02 -7.18
CA ILE A 18 -14.57 -7.19 -6.34
C ILE A 18 -13.35 -6.71 -7.13
N ALA A 19 -12.72 -7.59 -7.90
CA ALA A 19 -11.56 -7.25 -8.72
C ALA A 19 -11.91 -6.26 -9.85
N ALA A 20 -13.07 -6.39 -10.49
CA ALA A 20 -13.55 -5.46 -11.50
C ALA A 20 -13.84 -4.07 -10.91
N ALA A 21 -14.46 -4.01 -9.72
CA ALA A 21 -14.67 -2.76 -9.00
C ALA A 21 -13.34 -2.09 -8.63
N GLY A 22 -12.36 -2.87 -8.17
CA GLY A 22 -11.01 -2.38 -7.90
C GLY A 22 -10.29 -1.85 -9.16
N ALA A 23 -10.39 -2.58 -10.27
CA ALA A 23 -9.82 -2.16 -11.56
C ALA A 23 -10.43 -0.83 -12.04
N ALA A 24 -11.76 -0.71 -12.00
CA ALA A 24 -12.47 0.52 -12.38
C ALA A 24 -12.04 1.70 -11.50
N TYR A 25 -11.90 1.48 -10.18
CA TYR A 25 -11.46 2.51 -9.26
C TYR A 25 -10.02 2.98 -9.53
N PHE A 26 -9.08 2.05 -9.80
CA PHE A 26 -7.71 2.41 -10.16
C PHE A 26 -7.61 3.16 -11.49
N LEU A 27 -8.40 2.77 -12.49
CA LEU A 27 -8.46 3.50 -13.76
C LEU A 27 -9.05 4.90 -13.58
N TYR A 28 -10.08 5.05 -12.75
CA TYR A 28 -10.66 6.35 -12.40
C TYR A 28 -9.62 7.26 -11.71
N LEU A 29 -8.91 6.75 -10.71
CA LEU A 29 -7.84 7.51 -10.03
C LEU A 29 -6.70 7.85 -10.99
N GLY A 30 -6.25 6.87 -11.79
CA GLY A 30 -5.18 7.05 -12.77
C GLY A 30 -5.52 8.13 -13.80
N GLY A 31 -6.71 8.06 -14.38
CA GLY A 31 -7.24 9.07 -15.29
C GLY A 31 -7.35 10.44 -14.63
N GLY A 32 -7.84 10.52 -13.39
CA GLY A 32 -7.92 11.77 -12.63
C GLY A 32 -6.55 12.45 -12.47
N HIS A 33 -5.54 11.70 -12.06
CA HIS A 33 -4.17 12.20 -11.90
C HIS A 33 -3.50 12.60 -13.22
N LEU A 34 -3.81 11.91 -14.33
CA LEU A 34 -3.25 12.22 -15.66
C LEU A 34 -3.92 13.44 -16.31
N LEU A 35 -5.26 13.52 -16.23
CA LEU A 35 -6.06 14.54 -16.90
C LEU A 35 -6.14 15.84 -16.10
N ARG A 36 -6.07 15.76 -14.76
CA ARG A 36 -6.21 16.90 -13.85
C ARG A 36 -5.12 16.87 -12.77
N PRO A 37 -3.83 16.99 -13.15
CA PRO A 37 -2.76 17.05 -12.18
C PRO A 37 -2.89 18.30 -11.32
N ARG A 38 -2.56 18.19 -10.04
CA ARG A 38 -2.66 19.27 -9.06
C ARG A 38 -1.66 20.37 -9.38
N SER A 39 -2.07 21.61 -9.11
CA SER A 39 -1.24 22.81 -9.28
C SER A 39 -0.48 23.18 -8.01
N SER A 40 -0.93 22.73 -6.85
CA SER A 40 -0.33 23.00 -5.54
C SER A 40 -0.58 21.83 -4.59
N LEU A 41 0.32 21.69 -3.62
CA LEU A 41 0.09 20.79 -2.48
C LEU A 41 -0.91 21.47 -1.53
N PRO A 42 -1.79 20.69 -0.85
CA PRO A 42 -2.56 21.22 0.25
C PRO A 42 -1.61 21.87 1.26
N GLU A 43 -1.94 23.08 1.70
CA GLU A 43 -1.21 23.74 2.79
C GLU A 43 -1.18 22.74 3.95
N SER A 44 0.03 22.34 4.36
CA SER A 44 0.21 21.25 5.30
C SER A 44 -0.65 21.53 6.53
N ALA A 45 -1.67 20.71 6.77
CA ALA A 45 -2.41 20.72 8.02
C ALA A 45 -1.35 20.66 9.13
N GLY A 46 -1.26 21.75 9.90
CA GLY A 46 -0.14 22.04 10.77
C GLY A 46 0.28 20.81 11.56
N LEU A 47 1.55 20.45 11.46
CA LEU A 47 2.16 19.50 12.38
C LEU A 47 2.33 20.21 13.73
N GLU A 48 1.22 20.51 14.40
CA GLU A 48 1.20 20.92 15.80
C GLU A 48 1.26 19.65 16.66
N GLY A 49 2.44 19.37 17.21
CA GLY A 49 2.64 18.25 18.12
C GLY A 49 4.12 17.97 18.38
N ASP A 50 4.41 17.51 19.60
CA ASP A 50 5.73 17.01 19.99
C ASP A 50 6.19 15.87 19.04
N ALA A 51 7.49 15.80 18.75
CA ALA A 51 8.07 14.86 17.79
C ALA A 51 7.77 13.40 18.18
N LEU A 52 7.77 13.10 19.48
CA LEU A 52 7.38 11.79 20.00
C LEU A 52 5.88 11.50 19.78
N GLY A 53 5.03 12.52 19.95
CA GLY A 53 3.59 12.40 19.68
C GLY A 53 3.28 12.10 18.21
N LEU A 54 3.99 12.75 17.29
CA LEU A 54 3.88 12.47 15.85
C LEU A 54 4.39 11.07 15.50
N PHE A 55 5.51 10.63 16.09
CA PHE A 55 6.03 9.28 15.91
C PHE A 55 5.06 8.21 16.42
N LEU A 56 4.54 8.35 17.65
CA LEU A 56 3.59 7.41 18.25
C LEU A 56 2.28 7.36 17.47
N ARG A 57 1.79 8.50 16.99
CA ARG A 57 0.62 8.56 16.11
C ARG A 57 0.86 7.79 14.81
N GLY A 58 2.02 8.01 14.17
CA GLY A 58 2.41 7.27 12.97
C GLY A 58 2.52 5.76 13.23
N ALA A 59 3.17 5.37 14.33
CA ALA A 59 3.30 3.98 14.74
C ALA A 59 1.94 3.32 14.98
N TRP A 60 1.01 4.02 15.66
CA TRP A 60 -0.32 3.49 15.93
C TRP A 60 -1.17 3.36 14.65
N VAL A 61 -1.09 4.34 13.75
CA VAL A 61 -1.79 4.29 12.45
C VAL A 61 -1.25 3.17 11.57
N ASN A 62 0.06 2.92 11.59
CA ASN A 62 0.66 1.83 10.83
C ASN A 62 0.32 0.46 11.44
N PHE A 63 0.41 0.33 12.77
CA PHE A 63 0.08 -0.90 13.49
C PHE A 63 -1.41 -1.29 13.36
N SER A 64 -2.31 -0.32 13.44
CA SER A 64 -3.76 -0.53 13.26
C SER A 64 -4.17 -0.72 11.80
N ASN A 65 -3.23 -0.57 10.85
CA ASN A 65 -3.56 -0.69 9.44
C ASN A 65 -3.88 -2.16 9.09
N PRO A 66 -5.11 -2.46 8.63
CA PRO A 66 -5.48 -3.84 8.31
C PRO A 66 -4.63 -4.45 7.17
N LYS A 67 -3.93 -3.63 6.37
CA LYS A 67 -2.99 -4.10 5.33
C LYS A 67 -1.78 -4.84 5.91
N THR A 68 -1.43 -4.56 7.17
CA THR A 68 -0.24 -5.13 7.82
C THR A 68 -0.39 -6.63 8.05
N ILE A 69 -1.60 -7.12 8.29
CA ILE A 69 -1.86 -8.54 8.55
C ILE A 69 -1.54 -9.42 7.33
N PRO A 70 -2.12 -9.19 6.13
CA PRO A 70 -1.75 -9.96 4.93
C PRO A 70 -0.26 -9.85 4.60
N TRP A 71 0.34 -8.67 4.77
CA TRP A 71 1.75 -8.46 4.50
C TRP A 71 2.65 -9.30 5.41
N MET A 72 2.38 -9.28 6.71
CA MET A 72 3.13 -10.06 7.70
C MET A 72 3.02 -11.57 7.41
N LEU A 73 1.84 -12.05 7.01
CA LEU A 73 1.65 -13.45 6.62
C LEU A 73 2.53 -13.85 5.44
N VAL A 74 2.62 -13.00 4.40
CA VAL A 74 3.47 -13.25 3.24
C VAL A 74 4.95 -13.29 3.63
N ILE A 75 5.43 -12.37 4.47
CA ILE A 75 6.84 -12.36 4.88
C ILE A 75 7.15 -13.57 5.78
N ILE A 76 6.27 -13.93 6.72
CA ILE A 76 6.44 -15.12 7.58
C ILE A 76 6.57 -16.38 6.72
N GLN A 77 5.71 -16.53 5.71
CA GLN A 77 5.76 -17.65 4.77
C GLN A 77 7.03 -17.62 3.91
N ALA A 78 7.40 -16.46 3.36
CA ALA A 78 8.60 -16.31 2.53
C ALA A 78 9.89 -16.54 3.32
N ALA A 79 9.92 -16.12 4.59
CA ALA A 79 11.04 -16.34 5.51
C ALA A 79 11.04 -17.74 6.14
N ASN A 80 10.05 -18.58 5.80
CA ASN A 80 9.90 -19.96 6.26
C ASN A 80 10.00 -20.08 7.79
N VAL A 81 9.40 -19.12 8.51
CA VAL A 81 9.42 -19.09 9.98
C VAL A 81 8.61 -20.29 10.50
N PRO A 82 9.18 -21.14 11.38
CA PRO A 82 8.48 -22.29 11.91
C PRO A 82 7.16 -21.88 12.59
N SER A 83 6.05 -22.43 12.10
CA SER A 83 4.71 -22.17 12.63
C SER A 83 4.22 -23.25 13.61
N ASP A 84 4.90 -24.39 13.64
CA ASP A 84 4.61 -25.55 14.48
C ASP A 84 5.15 -25.39 15.91
N ARG A 85 6.25 -24.64 16.08
CA ARG A 85 6.91 -24.41 17.37
C ARG A 85 7.44 -23.00 17.46
N PHE A 86 7.12 -22.30 18.55
CA PHE A 86 7.59 -20.94 18.79
C PHE A 86 9.08 -20.93 19.12
N ALA A 87 9.92 -20.72 18.10
CA ALA A 87 11.34 -20.53 18.25
C ALA A 87 11.64 -19.05 18.55
N TRP A 88 11.96 -18.74 19.81
CA TRP A 88 12.26 -17.37 20.26
C TRP A 88 13.39 -16.72 19.46
N SER A 89 14.43 -17.47 19.08
CA SER A 89 15.56 -16.96 18.30
C SER A 89 15.12 -16.55 16.89
N THR A 90 14.46 -17.45 16.15
CA THR A 90 14.01 -17.19 14.78
C THR A 90 12.95 -16.09 14.72
N THR A 91 11.99 -16.11 15.66
CA THR A 91 10.94 -15.10 15.74
C THR A 91 11.52 -13.73 16.13
N GLY A 92 12.46 -13.69 17.07
CA GLY A 92 13.14 -12.46 17.48
C GLY A 92 13.93 -11.83 16.34
N VAL A 93 14.74 -12.62 15.62
CA VAL A 93 15.49 -12.16 14.44
C VAL A 93 14.54 -11.67 13.35
N PHE A 94 13.47 -12.41 13.07
CA PHE A 94 12.45 -12.01 12.10
C PHE A 94 11.81 -10.65 12.44
N LEU A 95 11.39 -10.46 13.70
CA LEU A 95 10.79 -9.22 14.17
C LEU A 95 11.78 -8.06 14.11
N LEU A 96 13.05 -8.28 14.50
CA LEU A 96 14.09 -7.27 14.43
C LEU A 96 14.39 -6.85 12.98
N CYS A 97 14.49 -7.80 12.06
CA CYS A 97 14.67 -7.49 10.63
C CYS A 97 13.47 -6.73 10.05
N THR A 98 12.26 -7.16 10.38
CA THR A 98 11.03 -6.51 9.91
C THR A 98 10.91 -5.09 10.46
N LEU A 99 11.08 -4.91 11.77
CA LEU A 99 11.02 -3.59 12.40
C LEU A 99 12.17 -2.69 11.92
N GLY A 100 13.39 -3.22 11.85
CA GLY A 100 14.56 -2.49 11.39
C GLY A 100 14.41 -2.02 9.94
N SER A 101 13.85 -2.86 9.06
CA SER A 101 13.57 -2.46 7.67
C SER A 101 12.49 -1.39 7.58
N GLU A 102 11.36 -1.53 8.28
CA GLU A 102 10.27 -0.53 8.32
C GLU A 102 10.78 0.82 8.84
N VAL A 103 11.48 0.82 9.98
CA VAL A 103 12.03 2.06 10.56
C VAL A 103 13.05 2.70 9.62
N SER A 104 13.92 1.90 8.99
CA SER A 104 14.93 2.40 8.06
C SER A 104 14.30 3.03 6.81
N VAL A 105 13.31 2.36 6.22
CA VAL A 105 12.59 2.84 5.03
C VAL A 105 11.78 4.10 5.35
N MET A 106 11.05 4.12 6.46
CA MET A 106 10.27 5.29 6.88
C MET A 106 11.17 6.49 7.21
N SER A 107 12.30 6.25 7.90
CA SER A 107 13.28 7.29 8.20
C SER A 107 13.92 7.84 6.92
N PHE A 108 14.25 6.95 5.97
CA PHE A 108 14.74 7.36 4.66
C PHE A 108 13.71 8.21 3.91
N TYR A 109 12.43 7.81 3.89
CA TYR A 109 11.36 8.61 3.30
C TYR A 109 11.21 9.98 3.97
N ALA A 110 11.33 10.07 5.30
CA ALA A 110 11.26 11.33 6.02
C ALA A 110 12.42 12.26 5.64
N LEU A 111 13.65 11.74 5.58
CA LEU A 111 14.85 12.51 5.20
C LEU A 111 14.81 12.97 3.74
N VAL A 112 14.40 12.08 2.83
CA VAL A 112 14.24 12.43 1.41
C VAL A 112 13.11 13.43 1.25
N GLY A 113 11.99 13.24 1.95
CA GLY A 113 10.84 14.12 1.94
C GLY A 113 11.20 15.54 2.39
N ASP A 114 11.98 15.69 3.46
CA ASP A 114 12.44 16.99 3.94
C ASP A 114 13.33 17.72 2.92
N ARG A 115 14.27 17.00 2.29
CA ARG A 115 15.12 17.54 1.22
C ARG A 115 14.35 17.87 -0.06
N LEU A 116 13.40 17.03 -0.44
CA LEU A 116 12.57 17.25 -1.63
C LEU A 116 11.46 18.27 -1.39
N ARG A 117 11.09 18.57 -0.13
CA ARG A 117 10.04 19.53 0.20
C ARG A 117 10.26 20.87 -0.49
N LEU A 118 11.50 21.34 -0.53
CA LEU A 118 11.89 22.59 -1.23
C LEU A 118 11.70 22.52 -2.75
N ARG A 119 11.86 21.34 -3.37
CA ARG A 119 11.65 21.12 -4.82
C ARG A 119 10.21 20.74 -5.19
N LEU A 120 9.46 20.18 -4.24
CA LEU A 120 8.06 19.80 -4.36
C LEU A 120 7.11 20.99 -4.23
N MET A 121 7.59 22.17 -3.82
CA MET A 121 6.82 23.41 -3.87
C MET A 121 6.68 23.96 -5.31
N ASP A 122 7.45 23.45 -6.28
CA ASP A 122 7.29 23.82 -7.68
C ASP A 122 6.10 23.06 -8.30
N ALA A 123 5.17 23.82 -8.88
CA ALA A 123 4.01 23.28 -9.58
C ALA A 123 4.39 22.33 -10.71
N ALA A 124 5.57 22.49 -11.33
CA ALA A 124 6.07 21.56 -12.36
C ALA A 124 6.37 20.17 -11.78
N THR A 125 7.01 20.10 -10.61
CA THR A 125 7.32 18.84 -9.92
C THR A 125 6.05 18.14 -9.45
N ILE A 126 5.08 18.89 -8.90
CA ILE A 126 3.78 18.34 -8.47
C ILE A 126 3.05 17.69 -9.64
N ARG A 127 3.02 18.33 -10.81
CA ARG A 127 2.41 17.76 -12.02
C ARG A 127 3.12 16.49 -12.50
N TRP A 128 4.44 16.42 -12.40
CA TRP A 128 5.19 15.22 -12.74
C TRP A 128 4.90 14.06 -11.78
N VAL A 129 4.87 14.35 -10.47
CA VAL A 129 4.49 13.35 -9.45
C VAL A 129 3.09 12.82 -9.74
N ASP A 130 2.11 13.70 -9.99
CA ASP A 130 0.75 13.29 -10.32
C ASP A 130 0.69 12.47 -11.61
N ARG A 131 1.44 12.83 -12.65
CA ARG A 131 1.49 12.02 -13.88
C ARG A 131 2.07 10.63 -13.64
N VAL A 132 3.19 10.53 -12.92
CA VAL A 132 3.80 9.24 -12.59
C VAL A 132 2.85 8.39 -11.76
N THR A 133 2.24 8.98 -10.72
CA THR A 133 1.21 8.32 -9.91
C THR A 133 0.02 7.87 -10.76
N GLY A 134 -0.43 8.71 -11.69
CA GLY A 134 -1.51 8.39 -12.61
C GLY A 134 -1.18 7.23 -13.57
N VAL A 135 0.05 7.19 -14.11
CA VAL A 135 0.53 6.05 -14.91
C VAL A 135 0.55 4.78 -14.08
N LEU A 136 1.08 4.82 -12.85
CA LEU A 136 1.13 3.67 -11.95
C LEU A 136 -0.27 3.13 -11.63
N TRP A 137 -1.22 4.00 -11.27
CA TRP A 137 -2.61 3.59 -11.02
C TRP A 137 -3.27 2.99 -12.26
N THR A 138 -3.03 3.58 -13.43
CA THR A 138 -3.57 3.06 -14.69
C THR A 138 -3.00 1.68 -15.00
N ALA A 139 -1.69 1.49 -14.85
CA ALA A 139 -1.04 0.19 -15.05
C ALA A 139 -1.58 -0.88 -14.09
N LEU A 140 -1.72 -0.56 -12.80
CA LEU A 140 -2.32 -1.46 -11.81
C LEU A 140 -3.78 -1.80 -12.16
N GLY A 141 -4.56 -0.82 -12.61
CA GLY A 141 -5.94 -1.02 -13.09
C GLY A 141 -6.00 -1.99 -14.27
N LEU A 142 -5.12 -1.84 -15.26
CA LEU A 142 -5.03 -2.74 -16.41
C LEU A 142 -4.60 -4.16 -16.01
N MET A 143 -3.60 -4.30 -15.13
CA MET A 143 -3.19 -5.60 -14.61
C MET A 143 -4.31 -6.29 -13.83
N MET A 144 -5.11 -5.54 -13.05
CA MET A 144 -6.28 -6.09 -12.37
C MET A 144 -7.40 -6.46 -13.34
N ALA A 145 -7.66 -5.66 -14.37
CA ALA A 145 -8.63 -6.00 -15.41
C ALA A 145 -8.23 -7.29 -16.14
N TRP A 146 -6.93 -7.46 -16.43
CA TRP A 146 -6.40 -8.71 -16.97
C TRP A 146 -6.63 -9.88 -16.01
N ARG A 147 -6.45 -9.68 -14.70
CA ARG A 147 -6.73 -10.71 -13.71
C ARG A 147 -8.22 -11.08 -13.63
N VAL A 148 -9.12 -10.11 -13.78
CA VAL A 148 -10.57 -10.36 -13.85
C VAL A 148 -10.90 -11.25 -15.05
N TRP A 149 -10.31 -10.96 -16.21
CA TRP A 149 -10.49 -11.76 -17.42
C TRP A 149 -10.12 -13.23 -17.18
N GLN A 150 -8.95 -13.48 -16.59
CA GLN A 150 -8.50 -14.84 -16.24
C GLN A 150 -9.45 -15.56 -15.27
N LEU A 151 -10.01 -14.84 -14.29
CA LEU A 151 -10.95 -15.42 -13.33
C LEU A 151 -12.28 -15.81 -13.98
N LEU A 152 -12.70 -15.11 -15.02
CA LEU A 152 -13.91 -15.43 -15.78
C LEU A 152 -13.68 -16.60 -16.75
N GLU A 153 -12.56 -16.61 -17.48
CA GLU A 153 -12.22 -17.74 -18.37
C GLU A 153 -12.02 -19.06 -17.61
N GLY A 154 -11.37 -19.03 -16.44
CA GLY A 154 -11.18 -20.22 -15.61
C GLY A 154 -12.43 -20.72 -14.88
N SER A 155 -13.58 -20.05 -15.05
CA SER A 155 -14.88 -20.44 -14.47
C SER A 155 -15.82 -21.14 -15.46
N HIS A 156 -15.38 -21.32 -16.71
CA HIS A 156 -16.07 -22.06 -17.76
C HIS A 156 -15.53 -23.48 -17.94
#